data_AF-A0A3N5RXD0-F1
#
_entry.id   AF-A0A3N5RXD0-F1
#
_cell.length_a   1.000
_cell.length_b   1.000
_cell.length_c   1.000
_cell.angle_alpha   90.00
_cell.angle_beta   90.00
_cell.angle_gamma   90.00
#
_symmetry.space_group_name_H-M   'P 1'
#
loop_
_entity.id
_entity.type
_entity.pdbx_description
1 polymer ?
#
loop_
_entity_poly.entity_id
_entity_poly.type
_entity_poly.pdbx_seq_one_letter_code
_entity_poly.pdbx_strand_id
1 'polypeptide(L)'
;MTLKQAASFIACLLILFSCQSMNAGFTPTAIETESPVCEWPCTEEDRLTTTQDAENTLTPRMPSGSPVIANCMIFPANNIWNGRVDSLPVHPLSEAWIESIGRGEGFHMDFGSGTWDGGPIGIPFNVASSSSLTKYAVDFYYPDESDAGPYPLPPDPLIEYGSDHHILVLDTDDCRLYEIYDASFGNGSWSGGSG
;
A
#
# COMPACT_ATOMS: atom_id res chain seq x y z
N MET A 1 8.02 -11.73 42.69
CA MET A 1 8.31 -12.76 43.71
C MET A 1 6.99 -13.17 44.33
N THR A 2 6.50 -14.41 44.37
CA THR A 2 6.89 -15.74 43.89
C THR A 2 5.67 -16.66 44.14
N LEU A 3 5.41 -17.61 43.21
CA LEU A 3 4.82 -18.96 43.36
C LEU A 3 3.44 -19.14 44.06
N LYS A 4 2.39 -19.62 43.37
CA LYS A 4 2.05 -21.02 42.95
C LYS A 4 1.61 -22.01 44.07
N GLN A 5 0.34 -22.44 43.91
CA GLN A 5 -0.22 -23.83 43.98
C GLN A 5 -0.30 -24.63 45.29
N ALA A 6 -1.51 -25.15 45.58
CA ALA A 6 -1.90 -26.58 45.77
C ALA A 6 -3.27 -26.65 46.51
N ALA A 7 -4.38 -27.06 45.87
CA ALA A 7 -4.89 -28.42 45.64
C ALA A 7 -5.51 -29.11 46.89
N SER A 8 -6.79 -29.52 46.83
CA SER A 8 -7.19 -30.93 46.56
C SER A 8 -8.55 -31.38 47.14
N PHE A 9 -9.20 -32.30 46.39
CA PHE A 9 -10.22 -33.32 46.73
C PHE A 9 -11.71 -32.96 46.95
N ILE A 10 -12.61 -33.55 46.13
CA ILE A 10 -13.52 -34.68 46.50
C ILE A 10 -14.40 -35.14 45.31
N ALA A 11 -14.41 -36.47 45.09
CA ALA A 11 -15.40 -37.40 44.51
C ALA A 11 -16.04 -37.11 43.12
N CYS A 12 -15.85 -37.91 42.06
CA CYS A 12 -16.03 -39.37 41.84
C CYS A 12 -17.49 -39.80 41.55
N LEU A 13 -17.65 -40.31 40.31
CA LEU A 13 -18.47 -41.47 39.88
C LEU A 13 -19.81 -41.22 39.15
N LEU A 14 -19.93 -41.98 38.04
CA LEU A 14 -21.15 -42.46 37.34
C LEU A 14 -21.50 -41.78 35.99
N ILE A 15 -20.95 -42.30 34.88
CA ILE A 15 -21.63 -43.24 33.94
C ILE A 15 -20.80 -43.36 32.65
N LEU A 16 -20.12 -44.49 32.50
CA LEU A 16 -19.83 -45.11 31.22
C LEU A 16 -20.95 -46.12 30.98
N PHE A 17 -21.61 -46.09 29.82
CA PHE A 17 -21.93 -47.29 29.01
C PHE A 17 -22.54 -46.87 27.66
N SER A 18 -21.80 -47.16 26.58
CA SER A 18 -22.23 -47.64 25.24
C SER A 18 -23.34 -46.87 24.48
N CYS A 19 -23.23 -46.59 23.18
CA CYS A 19 -23.15 -47.60 22.12
C CYS A 19 -23.02 -46.92 20.75
N GLN A 20 -22.70 -47.74 19.76
CA GLN A 20 -22.23 -47.49 18.40
C GLN A 20 -23.23 -46.84 17.44
N SER A 21 -22.66 -46.40 16.30
CA SER A 21 -23.30 -46.02 15.02
C SER A 21 -24.00 -44.67 15.05
N MET A 22 -23.60 -43.67 14.26
CA MET A 22 -23.66 -43.72 12.81
C MET A 22 -22.42 -43.05 12.18
N ASN A 23 -21.59 -43.84 11.51
CA ASN A 23 -20.84 -43.37 10.35
C ASN A 23 -21.86 -43.09 9.24
N ALA A 24 -22.34 -41.85 9.13
CA ALA A 24 -22.86 -41.37 7.86
C ALA A 24 -21.65 -40.82 7.09
N GLY A 25 -21.15 -41.63 6.17
CA GLY A 25 -20.18 -41.19 5.17
C GLY A 25 -20.78 -40.07 4.35
N PHE A 26 -20.43 -38.84 4.68
CA PHE A 26 -20.41 -37.76 3.71
C PHE A 26 -19.00 -37.73 3.15
N THR A 27 -18.79 -38.46 2.05
CA THR A 27 -17.73 -38.09 1.10
C THR A 27 -18.23 -36.81 0.42
N PRO A 28 -17.62 -35.63 0.65
CA PRO A 28 -17.86 -34.52 -0.24
C PRO A 28 -17.36 -34.95 -1.62
N THR A 29 -18.28 -35.15 -2.55
CA THR A 29 -17.92 -35.17 -3.96
C THR A 29 -17.33 -33.80 -4.25
N ALA A 30 -16.04 -33.75 -4.55
CA ALA A 30 -15.43 -32.58 -5.14
C ALA A 30 -16.25 -32.24 -6.38
N ILE A 31 -16.86 -31.06 -6.39
CA ILE A 31 -17.31 -30.48 -7.65
C ILE A 31 -16.02 -30.15 -8.37
N GLU A 32 -15.60 -31.01 -9.28
CA GLU A 32 -14.62 -30.66 -10.30
C GLU A 32 -15.29 -29.61 -11.19
N THR A 33 -15.26 -28.34 -10.75
CA THR A 33 -15.22 -27.26 -11.71
C THR A 33 -13.86 -27.38 -12.38
N GLU A 34 -13.84 -28.05 -13.52
CA GLU A 34 -12.73 -27.90 -14.46
C GLU A 34 -12.58 -26.40 -14.69
N SER A 35 -11.52 -25.84 -14.09
CA SER A 35 -11.06 -24.52 -14.45
C SER A 35 -10.59 -24.63 -15.89
N PRO A 36 -11.10 -23.83 -16.84
CA PRO A 36 -10.55 -23.82 -18.18
C PRO A 36 -9.09 -23.41 -18.06
N VAL A 37 -8.19 -24.39 -18.23
CA VAL A 37 -6.76 -24.16 -18.36
C VAL A 37 -6.60 -23.47 -19.71
N CYS A 38 -6.48 -22.15 -19.68
CA CYS A 38 -6.11 -21.39 -20.85
C CYS A 38 -4.59 -21.57 -21.02
N GLU A 39 -4.19 -22.59 -21.79
CA GLU A 39 -2.80 -22.69 -22.25
C GLU A 39 -2.50 -21.50 -23.18
N TRP A 40 -1.42 -20.79 -22.85
CA TRP A 40 -0.97 -19.61 -23.59
C TRP A 40 -0.65 -19.95 -25.05
N PRO A 41 -1.04 -19.13 -26.04
CA PRO A 41 -1.76 -17.85 -25.93
C PRO A 41 -3.27 -18.00 -26.23
N CYS A 42 -4.11 -17.39 -25.40
CA CYS A 42 -5.56 -17.36 -25.62
C CYS A 42 -5.95 -16.19 -26.53
N THR A 43 -6.60 -16.47 -27.65
CA THR A 43 -7.13 -15.48 -28.59
C THR A 43 -8.48 -14.93 -28.10
N GLU A 44 -8.67 -13.62 -28.23
CA GLU A 44 -9.80 -12.80 -27.72
C GLU A 44 -11.24 -13.19 -28.14
N GLU A 45 -11.44 -14.24 -28.95
CA GLU A 45 -12.73 -14.49 -29.61
C GLU A 45 -13.71 -15.43 -28.87
N ASP A 46 -13.33 -16.07 -27.76
CA ASP A 46 -14.20 -17.07 -27.10
C ASP A 46 -14.89 -16.58 -25.80
N ARG A 47 -14.94 -15.26 -25.57
CA ARG A 47 -15.43 -14.71 -24.29
C ARG A 47 -16.87 -14.18 -24.28
N LEU A 48 -17.68 -14.50 -25.30
CA LEU A 48 -19.03 -13.93 -25.43
C LEU A 48 -20.12 -15.00 -25.58
N THR A 49 -20.36 -15.77 -24.52
CA THR A 49 -21.71 -16.30 -24.23
C THR A 49 -21.84 -16.70 -22.76
N THR A 50 -22.14 -15.74 -21.89
CA THR A 50 -22.83 -16.01 -20.62
C THR A 50 -23.83 -14.91 -20.33
N THR A 51 -25.01 -15.37 -19.97
CA THR A 51 -26.26 -14.70 -19.59
C THR A 51 -26.13 -13.36 -18.85
N GLN A 52 -26.91 -12.41 -19.36
CA GLN A 52 -27.21 -11.09 -18.83
C GLN A 52 -28.08 -11.23 -17.56
N ASP A 53 -27.44 -11.40 -16.41
CA ASP A 53 -28.06 -11.06 -15.12
C ASP A 53 -27.86 -9.57 -14.85
N ALA A 54 -28.91 -8.94 -14.33
CA ALA A 54 -29.03 -7.49 -14.16
C ALA A 54 -27.92 -6.92 -13.28
N GLU A 55 -26.88 -6.41 -13.93
CA GLU A 55 -25.80 -5.66 -13.29
C GLU A 55 -26.32 -4.28 -12.93
N ASN A 56 -26.56 -4.06 -11.64
CA ASN A 56 -26.73 -2.73 -11.07
C ASN A 56 -25.41 -1.97 -11.29
N THR A 57 -25.28 -1.34 -12.46
CA THR A 57 -24.07 -0.65 -12.90
C THR A 57 -23.87 0.59 -12.04
N LEU A 58 -23.28 0.40 -10.86
CA LEU A 58 -22.55 1.44 -10.14
C LEU A 58 -21.32 1.75 -10.99
N THR A 59 -21.51 2.48 -12.09
CA THR A 59 -20.37 3.08 -12.80
C THR A 59 -19.70 3.99 -11.78
N PRO A 60 -18.42 3.75 -11.42
CA PRO A 60 -17.69 4.68 -10.58
C PRO A 60 -17.76 6.05 -11.26
N ARG A 61 -18.33 7.04 -10.56
CA ARG A 61 -18.24 8.44 -10.98
C ARG A 61 -16.76 8.78 -10.92
N MET A 62 -16.06 8.63 -12.05
CA MET A 62 -14.69 9.11 -12.17
C MET A 62 -14.69 10.58 -11.77
N PRO A 63 -13.75 11.02 -10.90
CA PRO A 63 -13.71 12.40 -10.49
C PRO A 63 -13.63 13.31 -11.70
N SER A 64 -14.35 14.41 -11.65
CA SER A 64 -14.21 15.49 -12.62
C SER A 64 -12.94 16.28 -12.30
N GLY A 65 -11.78 15.68 -12.57
CA GLY A 65 -10.47 16.32 -12.49
C GLY A 65 -9.47 15.59 -11.58
N SER A 66 -8.22 15.51 -12.01
CA SER A 66 -7.10 15.12 -11.14
C SER A 66 -6.82 16.21 -10.09
N PRO A 67 -6.27 15.84 -8.93
CA PRO A 67 -5.63 16.80 -8.04
C PRO A 67 -4.56 17.61 -8.79
N VAL A 68 -4.48 18.90 -8.47
CA VAL A 68 -3.47 19.80 -9.05
C VAL A 68 -2.68 20.43 -7.91
N ILE A 69 -1.35 20.32 -7.97
CA ILE A 69 -0.42 20.97 -7.05
C ILE A 69 0.47 21.88 -7.90
N ALA A 70 0.52 23.17 -7.56
CA ALA A 70 1.37 24.14 -8.26
C ALA A 70 1.22 24.11 -9.80
N ASN A 71 -0.02 24.04 -10.28
CA ASN A 71 -0.41 23.89 -11.69
C ASN A 71 0.00 22.56 -12.35
N CYS A 72 0.59 21.63 -11.61
CA CYS A 72 0.88 20.29 -12.07
C CYS A 72 -0.22 19.31 -11.75
N MET A 73 -0.67 18.59 -12.77
CA MET A 73 -1.65 17.53 -12.65
C MET A 73 -1.01 16.31 -11.99
N ILE A 74 -1.52 15.91 -10.82
CA ILE A 74 -1.03 14.74 -10.11
C ILE A 74 -1.79 13.51 -10.64
N PHE A 75 -1.07 12.71 -11.42
CA PHE A 75 -1.58 11.59 -12.22
C PHE A 75 -2.62 11.98 -13.30
N PRO A 76 -2.74 11.18 -14.39
CA PRO A 76 -3.84 11.34 -15.33
C PRO A 76 -5.23 11.30 -14.67
N ALA A 77 -6.21 12.01 -15.24
CA ALA A 77 -7.56 12.10 -14.66
C ALA A 77 -8.26 10.74 -14.50
N ASN A 78 -7.90 9.76 -15.32
CA ASN A 78 -8.40 8.40 -15.25
C ASN A 78 -7.52 7.44 -14.43
N ASN A 79 -6.51 7.92 -13.72
CA ASN A 79 -5.68 7.10 -12.85
C ASN A 79 -6.51 6.57 -11.67
N ILE A 80 -6.29 5.30 -11.30
CA ILE A 80 -7.02 4.63 -10.22
C ILE A 80 -6.88 5.36 -8.87
N TRP A 81 -5.75 6.03 -8.63
CA TRP A 81 -5.51 6.81 -7.41
C TRP A 81 -6.41 8.05 -7.29
N ASN A 82 -6.99 8.51 -8.39
CA ASN A 82 -7.98 9.58 -8.35
C ASN A 82 -9.39 9.04 -8.02
N GLY A 83 -9.64 7.73 -8.11
CA GLY A 83 -10.95 7.13 -7.89
C GLY A 83 -11.54 7.42 -6.50
N ARG A 84 -12.78 7.93 -6.47
CA ARG A 84 -13.53 8.12 -5.22
C ARG A 84 -14.01 6.77 -4.70
N VAL A 85 -13.63 6.44 -3.46
CA VAL A 85 -13.98 5.18 -2.79
C VAL A 85 -15.05 5.32 -1.71
N ASP A 86 -15.43 6.55 -1.37
CA ASP A 86 -16.34 6.87 -0.26
C ASP A 86 -17.80 6.44 -0.49
N SER A 87 -18.16 6.08 -1.73
CA SER A 87 -19.49 5.56 -2.08
C SER A 87 -19.49 4.12 -2.59
N LEU A 88 -18.34 3.44 -2.58
CA LEU A 88 -18.27 2.05 -3.04
C LEU A 88 -18.85 1.09 -1.99
N PRO A 89 -19.50 -0.01 -2.41
CA PRO A 89 -19.93 -1.03 -1.47
C PRO A 89 -18.71 -1.70 -0.80
N VAL A 90 -18.87 -2.09 0.45
CA VAL A 90 -17.87 -2.91 1.15
C VAL A 90 -17.70 -4.23 0.40
N HIS A 91 -16.46 -4.62 0.14
CA HIS A 91 -16.17 -5.86 -0.57
C HIS A 91 -16.62 -7.09 0.25
N PRO A 92 -17.22 -8.15 -0.33
CA PRO A 92 -17.68 -9.33 0.42
C PRO A 92 -16.60 -10.04 1.25
N LEU A 93 -15.33 -9.91 0.85
CA LEU A 93 -14.17 -10.45 1.58
C LEU A 93 -13.59 -9.51 2.66
N SER A 94 -14.17 -8.33 2.88
CA SER A 94 -13.63 -7.34 3.83
C SER A 94 -13.43 -7.93 5.23
N GLU A 95 -14.40 -8.69 5.73
CA GLU A 95 -14.30 -9.35 7.04
C GLU A 95 -13.18 -10.39 7.10
N ALA A 96 -12.95 -11.13 6.01
CA ALA A 96 -11.86 -12.10 5.93
C ALA A 96 -10.49 -11.42 5.93
N TRP A 97 -10.35 -10.29 5.24
CA TRP A 97 -9.12 -9.50 5.25
C TRP A 97 -8.84 -8.90 6.63
N ILE A 98 -9.84 -8.30 7.27
CA ILE A 98 -9.70 -7.77 8.64
C ILE A 98 -9.30 -8.88 9.62
N GLU A 99 -9.89 -10.07 9.51
CA GLU A 99 -9.53 -11.21 10.36
C GLU A 99 -8.10 -11.70 10.10
N SER A 100 -7.66 -11.71 8.83
CA SER A 100 -6.28 -12.11 8.48
C SER A 100 -5.21 -11.18 9.03
N ILE A 101 -5.54 -9.90 9.19
CA ILE A 101 -4.65 -8.90 9.78
C ILE A 101 -4.68 -8.96 11.31
N GLY A 102 -5.85 -9.23 11.89
CA GLY A 102 -6.09 -9.33 13.33
C GLY A 102 -6.77 -8.08 13.89
N ARG A 103 -7.99 -8.24 14.41
CA ARG A 103 -8.84 -7.12 14.90
C ARG A 103 -8.29 -6.37 16.10
N GLY A 104 -7.42 -7.01 16.87
CA GLY A 104 -6.80 -6.43 18.07
C GLY A 104 -5.32 -6.11 17.88
N GLU A 105 -4.78 -6.29 16.67
CA GLU A 105 -3.37 -6.04 16.42
C GLU A 105 -3.12 -4.53 16.33
N GLY A 106 -2.04 -4.07 16.96
CA GLY A 106 -1.63 -2.68 16.88
C GLY A 106 -1.01 -2.39 15.52
N PHE A 107 -1.47 -1.34 14.85
CA PHE A 107 -0.84 -0.86 13.62
C PHE A 107 0.17 0.24 13.91
N HIS A 108 1.33 0.14 13.28
CA HIS A 108 2.16 1.30 13.06
C HIS A 108 1.53 2.12 11.93
N MET A 109 0.81 3.17 12.30
CA MET A 109 0.17 4.04 11.31
C MET A 109 1.19 5.04 10.83
N ASP A 110 1.68 4.87 9.60
CA ASP A 110 2.61 5.79 8.93
C ASP A 110 1.92 7.08 8.43
N PHE A 111 0.95 7.58 9.19
CA PHE A 111 0.30 8.86 8.93
C PHE A 111 0.15 9.65 10.22
N GLY A 112 0.34 10.96 10.11
CA GLY A 112 0.23 11.88 11.23
C GLY A 112 0.43 13.32 10.82
N SER A 113 0.37 14.22 11.78
CA SER A 113 0.65 15.64 11.59
C SER A 113 1.20 16.24 12.87
N GLY A 114 1.91 17.37 12.76
CA GLY A 114 2.58 17.99 13.90
C GLY A 114 3.95 17.37 14.14
N THR A 115 4.31 17.21 15.41
CA THR A 115 5.66 16.78 15.80
C THR A 115 5.65 15.48 16.59
N TRP A 116 6.60 14.60 16.30
CA TRP A 116 6.90 13.37 17.03
C TRP A 116 8.41 13.26 17.25
N ASP A 117 8.82 12.78 18.42
CA ASP A 117 10.24 12.58 18.79
C ASP A 117 11.17 13.77 18.47
N GLY A 118 10.69 14.98 18.72
CA GLY A 118 11.46 16.22 18.54
C GLY A 118 11.44 16.82 17.14
N GLY A 119 10.78 16.21 16.15
CA GLY A 119 10.68 16.77 14.80
C GLY A 119 9.32 16.58 14.12
N PRO A 120 9.13 17.16 12.93
CA PRO A 120 7.88 17.05 12.17
C PRO A 120 7.62 15.60 11.72
N ILE A 121 6.35 15.20 11.69
CA ILE A 121 5.93 13.92 11.13
C ILE A 121 5.85 14.02 9.60
N GLY A 122 6.42 13.03 8.92
CA GLY A 122 6.32 12.84 7.47
C GLY A 122 7.43 13.52 6.66
N ILE A 123 7.40 13.26 5.36
CA ILE A 123 8.38 13.78 4.40
C ILE A 123 7.86 15.09 3.80
N PRO A 124 8.54 16.23 4.01
CA PRO A 124 8.17 17.48 3.36
C PRO A 124 8.53 17.44 1.87
N PHE A 125 7.83 18.22 1.05
CA PHE A 125 8.16 18.38 -0.36
C PHE A 125 8.38 19.84 -0.73
N ASN A 126 9.28 20.05 -1.69
CA ASN A 126 9.61 21.34 -2.26
C ASN A 126 8.81 21.55 -3.53
N VAL A 127 8.34 22.78 -3.78
CA VAL A 127 7.78 23.18 -5.08
C VAL A 127 8.78 24.13 -5.71
N ALA A 128 9.26 23.80 -6.89
CA ALA A 128 10.34 24.53 -7.55
C ALA A 128 10.17 24.56 -9.07
N SER A 129 10.87 25.48 -9.74
CA SER A 129 10.92 25.56 -11.20
C SER A 129 12.37 25.28 -11.63
N SER A 130 12.60 24.16 -12.31
CA SER A 130 13.97 23.72 -12.62
C SER A 130 14.74 24.65 -13.57
N SER A 131 14.05 25.50 -14.34
CA SER A 131 14.66 26.55 -15.15
C SER A 131 15.32 27.66 -14.31
N SER A 132 14.95 27.78 -13.04
CA SER A 132 15.46 28.78 -12.10
C SER A 132 16.45 28.24 -11.07
N LEU A 133 16.68 26.92 -11.04
CA LEU A 133 17.50 26.25 -10.04
C LEU A 133 18.82 25.73 -10.58
N THR A 134 19.78 25.61 -9.67
CA THR A 134 20.96 24.78 -9.89
C THR A 134 20.54 23.32 -10.00
N LYS A 135 21.07 22.64 -11.02
CA LYS A 135 20.88 21.20 -11.18
C LYS A 135 22.13 20.47 -10.72
N TYR A 136 21.96 19.44 -9.91
CA TYR A 136 23.05 18.67 -9.33
C TYR A 136 23.08 17.27 -9.94
N ALA A 137 24.27 16.79 -10.32
CA ALA A 137 24.48 15.36 -10.48
C ALA A 137 24.65 14.77 -9.08
N VAL A 138 23.63 14.06 -8.61
CA VAL A 138 23.64 13.42 -7.29
C VAL A 138 24.44 12.13 -7.40
N ASP A 139 25.34 11.90 -6.44
CA ASP A 139 26.11 10.67 -6.34
C ASP A 139 25.31 9.63 -5.55
N PHE A 140 24.78 8.62 -6.24
CA PHE A 140 23.99 7.56 -5.63
C PHE A 140 24.82 6.32 -5.35
N TYR A 141 24.70 5.75 -4.15
CA TYR A 141 25.33 4.47 -3.83
C TYR A 141 24.51 3.24 -4.29
N TYR A 142 23.25 3.42 -4.70
CA TYR A 142 22.44 2.45 -5.46
C TYR A 142 22.04 2.99 -6.85
N PRO A 143 23.00 3.20 -7.77
CA PRO A 143 22.73 3.84 -9.06
C PRO A 143 21.85 2.98 -9.98
N ASP A 144 21.85 1.65 -9.82
CA ASP A 144 21.01 0.74 -10.63
C ASP A 144 19.51 0.81 -10.23
N GLU A 145 19.21 1.40 -9.08
CA GLU A 145 17.85 1.68 -8.59
C GLU A 145 17.49 3.17 -8.72
N SER A 146 18.32 3.96 -9.42
CA SER A 146 18.17 5.41 -9.49
C SER A 146 18.03 5.93 -10.92
N ASP A 147 17.26 7.00 -11.09
CA ASP A 147 17.21 7.77 -12.32
C ASP A 147 18.46 8.66 -12.44
N ALA A 148 19.10 8.60 -13.60
CA ALA A 148 20.26 9.44 -13.88
C ALA A 148 19.89 10.94 -13.83
N GLY A 149 20.69 11.71 -13.11
CA GLY A 149 20.49 13.15 -12.96
C GLY A 149 20.71 13.97 -14.26
N PRO A 150 20.61 15.31 -14.16
CA PRO A 150 20.73 16.08 -12.92
C PRO A 150 19.39 16.47 -12.26
N TYR A 151 19.41 16.62 -10.94
CA TYR A 151 18.26 16.91 -10.07
C TYR A 151 18.16 18.41 -9.78
N PRO A 152 16.99 19.06 -9.96
CA PRO A 152 16.80 20.47 -9.66
C PRO A 152 16.54 20.68 -8.17
N LEU A 153 17.60 20.96 -7.40
CA LEU A 153 17.50 21.12 -5.95
C LEU A 153 17.51 22.60 -5.55
N PRO A 154 16.54 23.08 -4.74
CA PRO A 154 16.60 24.44 -4.21
C PRO A 154 17.81 24.60 -3.28
N PRO A 155 18.30 25.83 -3.04
CA PRO A 155 19.51 26.05 -2.22
C PRO A 155 19.40 25.53 -0.79
N ASP A 156 18.21 25.65 -0.19
CA ASP A 156 17.88 25.19 1.16
C ASP A 156 16.64 24.27 1.08
N PRO A 157 16.79 23.02 0.60
CA PRO A 157 15.65 22.13 0.43
C PRO A 157 15.05 21.77 1.78
N LEU A 158 13.73 21.61 1.82
CA LEU A 158 13.08 20.88 2.88
C LEU A 158 13.55 19.43 2.80
N ILE A 159 14.07 18.94 3.92
CA ILE A 159 14.60 17.58 4.11
C ILE A 159 13.77 16.93 5.22
N GLU A 160 13.44 15.66 5.05
CA GLU A 160 12.82 14.87 6.12
C GLU A 160 13.65 14.92 7.41
N TYR A 161 12.95 15.06 8.54
CA TYR A 161 13.58 14.98 9.85
C TYR A 161 13.78 13.53 10.28
N GLY A 162 14.95 13.20 10.84
CA GLY A 162 15.20 11.93 11.50
C GLY A 162 16.23 11.08 10.76
N SER A 163 15.80 9.94 10.20
CA SER A 163 16.70 8.91 9.67
C SER A 163 17.01 9.10 8.19
N ASP A 164 15.97 9.07 7.35
CA ASP A 164 16.14 8.77 5.93
C ASP A 164 16.39 10.01 5.08
N HIS A 165 16.21 11.21 5.65
CA HIS A 165 16.57 12.50 5.03
C HIS A 165 16.07 12.64 3.59
N HIS A 166 14.86 12.18 3.29
CA HIS A 166 14.30 12.29 1.96
C HIS A 166 14.20 13.76 1.52
N ILE A 167 14.55 14.03 0.26
CA ILE A 167 14.26 15.30 -0.42
C ILE A 167 13.29 15.01 -1.55
N LEU A 168 12.08 15.58 -1.46
CA LEU A 168 11.11 15.56 -2.54
C LEU A 168 11.06 16.93 -3.24
N VAL A 169 11.10 16.97 -4.56
CA VAL A 169 10.95 18.20 -5.35
C VAL A 169 9.94 18.01 -6.47
N LEU A 170 8.83 18.75 -6.41
CA LEU A 170 7.92 18.91 -7.53
C LEU A 170 8.43 20.05 -8.43
N ASP A 171 8.91 19.70 -9.62
CA ASP A 171 9.28 20.64 -10.67
C ASP A 171 8.02 21.11 -11.42
N THR A 172 7.73 22.40 -11.36
CA THR A 172 6.57 23.03 -11.99
C THR A 172 6.74 23.26 -13.49
N ASP A 173 7.97 23.17 -14.01
CA ASP A 173 8.23 23.43 -15.44
C ASP A 173 7.82 22.26 -16.32
N ASP A 174 8.00 21.03 -15.83
CA ASP A 174 7.70 19.80 -16.56
C ASP A 174 6.78 18.83 -15.79
N CYS A 175 6.35 19.21 -14.59
CA CYS A 175 5.48 18.44 -13.72
C CYS A 175 6.05 17.06 -13.36
N ARG A 176 7.34 17.02 -13.04
CA ARG A 176 8.04 15.85 -12.50
C ARG A 176 8.26 15.96 -11.00
N LEU A 177 8.16 14.84 -10.32
CA LEU A 177 8.59 14.70 -8.93
C LEU A 177 9.96 14.03 -8.93
N TYR A 178 10.91 14.63 -8.22
CA TYR A 178 12.22 14.07 -7.93
C TYR A 178 12.27 13.66 -6.47
N GLU A 179 12.94 12.54 -6.19
CA GLU A 179 13.20 12.05 -4.84
C GLU A 179 14.71 11.81 -4.67
N ILE A 180 15.20 12.00 -3.46
CA ILE A 180 16.54 11.55 -3.04
C ILE A 180 16.35 10.94 -1.66
N TYR A 181 16.61 9.64 -1.54
CA TYR A 181 16.71 8.92 -0.27
C TYR A 181 18.12 9.08 0.33
N ASP A 182 18.22 9.16 1.66
CA ASP A 182 19.46 9.32 2.43
C ASP A 182 20.30 10.52 1.95
N ALA A 183 19.63 11.65 1.72
CA ALA A 183 20.26 12.81 1.12
C ALA A 183 21.30 13.45 2.05
N SER A 184 22.49 13.71 1.52
CA SER A 184 23.53 14.44 2.24
C SER A 184 24.24 15.44 1.33
N PHE A 185 24.66 16.58 1.89
CA PHE A 185 25.39 17.61 1.17
C PHE A 185 26.79 17.82 1.75
N GLY A 186 27.82 17.66 0.93
CA GLY A 186 29.21 17.78 1.32
C GLY A 186 30.11 18.17 0.16
N ASN A 187 31.14 18.98 0.44
CA ASN A 187 32.11 19.43 -0.57
C ASN A 187 31.49 20.08 -1.83
N GLY A 188 30.31 20.68 -1.70
CA GLY A 188 29.59 21.32 -2.81
C GLY A 188 28.77 20.38 -3.69
N SER A 189 28.65 19.10 -3.32
CA SER A 189 27.90 18.08 -4.05
C SER A 189 26.88 17.39 -3.16
N TRP A 190 25.82 16.87 -3.79
CA TRP A 190 24.82 16.02 -3.15
C TRP A 190 25.17 14.54 -3.36
N SER A 191 24.94 13.73 -2.32
CA SER A 191 24.91 12.27 -2.41
C SER A 191 23.59 11.75 -1.84
N GLY A 192 23.23 10.51 -2.20
CA GLY A 192 22.06 9.81 -1.66
C GLY A 192 22.19 8.30 -1.82
N GLY A 193 21.24 7.56 -1.27
CA GLY A 193 21.13 6.13 -1.51
C GLY A 193 20.56 5.81 -2.87
N SER A 194 19.37 6.32 -3.14
CA SER A 194 18.67 6.19 -4.42
C SER A 194 17.82 7.43 -4.70
N GLY A 195 17.34 7.58 -5.94
CA GLY A 195 16.48 8.68 -6.34
C GLY A 195 16.08 8.64 -7.80
#